data_AF-A0A7K2XCW5-F1
#
_entry.id   AF-A0A7K2XCW5-F1
#
_cell.length_a   1.000
_cell.length_b   1.000
_cell.length_c   1.000
_cell.angle_alpha   90.00
_cell.angle_beta   90.00
_cell.angle_gamma   90.00
#
_symmetry.space_group_name_H-M   'P 1'
#
loop_
_entity.id
_entity.type
_entity.pdbx_description
1 polymer ?
#
loop_
_entity_poly.entity_id
_entity_poly.type
_entity_poly.pdbx_seq_one_letter_code
_entity_poly.pdbx_strand_id
1 'polypeptide(L)'
;RAAELVFTARRVEAAEARELGLVDLLAEDARTGALELAGRIAANSPVGLRAAKKAMRLGQGLDLRAGLEVEDAAWRSVAFSGDRAEGVAAFNEKRKPEWPGE
;
A
#
# COMPACT_ATOMS: atom_id res chain seq x y z
N ARG A 1 -5.85 -22.97 -7.34
CA ARG A 1 -6.48 -22.73 -6.01
C ARG A 1 -7.77 -21.93 -6.15
N ALA A 2 -7.79 -20.76 -6.81
CA ALA A 2 -9.03 -19.99 -7.03
C ALA A 2 -10.21 -20.79 -7.63
N ALA A 3 -9.99 -21.55 -8.72
CA ALA A 3 -11.05 -22.33 -9.35
C ALA A 3 -11.67 -23.40 -8.43
N GLU A 4 -10.85 -24.04 -7.56
CA GLU A 4 -11.35 -25.04 -6.60
C GLU A 4 -12.32 -24.39 -5.62
N LEU A 5 -11.92 -23.30 -4.96
CA LEU A 5 -12.75 -22.57 -4.00
C LEU A 5 -14.08 -22.08 -4.62
N VAL A 6 -14.03 -21.59 -5.86
CA VAL A 6 -15.22 -21.09 -6.57
C VAL A 6 -16.19 -22.24 -6.89
N PHE A 7 -15.69 -23.38 -7.35
CA PHE A 7 -16.56 -24.49 -7.76
C PHE A 7 -17.06 -25.34 -6.58
N THR A 8 -16.29 -25.46 -5.50
CA THR A 8 -16.70 -26.24 -4.33
C THR A 8 -17.52 -25.43 -3.33
N ALA A 9 -17.44 -24.10 -3.37
CA ALA A 9 -18.07 -23.18 -2.42
C ALA A 9 -17.77 -23.53 -0.94
N ARG A 10 -16.67 -24.24 -0.69
CA ARG A 10 -16.31 -24.65 0.66
C ARG A 10 -15.88 -23.43 1.49
N ARG A 11 -16.02 -23.56 2.81
CA ARG A 11 -15.48 -22.57 3.75
C ARG A 11 -13.96 -22.66 3.79
N VAL A 12 -13.33 -21.50 3.96
CA VAL A 12 -11.88 -21.34 4.11
C VAL A 12 -11.65 -20.72 5.49
N GLU A 13 -10.92 -21.43 6.33
CA GLU A 13 -10.55 -20.94 7.65
C GLU A 13 -9.44 -19.89 7.57
N ALA A 14 -9.32 -19.04 8.59
CA ALA A 14 -8.43 -17.88 8.55
C ALA A 14 -6.95 -18.25 8.28
N ALA A 15 -6.46 -19.34 8.87
CA ALA A 15 -5.10 -19.83 8.66
C ALA A 15 -4.85 -20.20 7.19
N GLU A 16 -5.77 -20.94 6.57
CA GLU A 16 -5.68 -21.29 5.15
C GLU A 16 -5.79 -20.03 4.28
N ALA A 17 -6.72 -19.12 4.57
CA ALA A 17 -6.87 -17.86 3.83
C ALA A 17 -5.57 -17.04 3.84
N ARG A 18 -4.81 -17.07 4.93
CA ARG A 18 -3.49 -16.44 5.03
C ARG A 18 -2.46 -17.12 4.13
N GLU A 19 -2.39 -18.45 4.14
CA GLU A 19 -1.48 -19.22 3.26
C GLU A 19 -1.81 -19.05 1.77
N LEU A 20 -3.09 -18.83 1.45
CA LEU A 20 -3.56 -18.57 0.10
C LEU A 20 -3.30 -17.14 -0.39
N GLY A 21 -2.88 -16.23 0.50
CA GLY A 21 -2.72 -14.80 0.19
C GLY A 21 -4.04 -14.05 0.05
N LEU A 22 -5.16 -14.60 0.54
CA LEU A 22 -6.45 -13.92 0.59
C LEU A 22 -6.52 -12.93 1.77
N VAL A 23 -5.73 -13.17 2.81
CA VAL A 23 -5.59 -12.33 4.00
C VAL A 23 -4.11 -12.06 4.24
N ASP A 24 -3.77 -10.82 4.59
CA ASP A 24 -2.38 -10.40 4.84
C ASP A 24 -1.90 -10.70 6.27
N LEU A 25 -2.80 -10.65 7.26
CA LEU A 25 -2.48 -10.76 8.68
C LEU A 25 -3.60 -11.46 9.44
N LEU A 26 -3.23 -12.29 10.42
CA LEU A 26 -4.16 -12.86 11.39
C LEU A 26 -4.00 -12.11 12.72
N ALA A 27 -5.11 -11.85 13.38
CA ALA A 27 -5.15 -11.16 14.67
C ALA A 27 -6.25 -11.74 15.56
N GLU A 28 -6.06 -11.70 16.87
CA GLU A 28 -7.10 -12.09 17.83
C GLU A 28 -8.31 -11.15 17.76
N ASP A 29 -8.06 -9.84 17.72
CA ASP A 29 -9.06 -8.82 17.42
C ASP A 29 -8.75 -8.13 16.09
N ALA A 30 -9.54 -8.45 15.06
CA ALA A 30 -9.32 -7.94 13.71
C ALA A 30 -9.39 -6.41 13.63
N ARG A 31 -10.24 -5.77 14.44
CA ARG A 31 -10.42 -4.32 14.43
C ARG A 31 -9.18 -3.60 14.95
N THR A 32 -8.62 -4.07 16.05
CA THR A 32 -7.41 -3.51 16.66
C THR A 32 -6.22 -3.67 15.72
N GLY A 33 -5.98 -4.87 15.19
CA GLY A 33 -4.90 -5.10 14.23
C GLY A 33 -5.05 -4.26 12.94
N ALA A 34 -6.27 -4.06 12.46
CA ALA A 34 -6.55 -3.20 11.31
C ALA A 34 -6.24 -1.73 11.60
N LEU A 35 -6.62 -1.22 12.79
CA LEU A 35 -6.33 0.16 13.19
C LEU A 35 -4.84 0.42 13.40
N GLU A 36 -4.10 -0.55 13.96
CA GLU A 36 -2.64 -0.47 14.10
C GLU A 36 -1.95 -0.42 12.74
N LEU A 37 -2.37 -1.27 11.78
CA LEU A 37 -1.88 -1.21 10.40
C LEU A 37 -2.22 0.12 9.75
N ALA A 38 -3.45 0.60 9.89
CA ALA A 38 -3.87 1.89 9.35
C ALA A 38 -3.06 3.04 9.93
N GLY A 39 -2.75 3.02 11.24
CA GLY A 39 -1.90 4.01 11.90
C GLY A 39 -0.48 4.04 11.34
N ARG A 40 0.12 2.86 11.10
CA ARG A 40 1.44 2.77 10.44
C ARG A 40 1.43 3.33 9.02
N ILE A 41 0.36 3.08 8.27
CA ILE A 41 0.20 3.63 6.92
C ILE A 41 0.04 5.16 7.00
N ALA A 42 -0.87 5.64 7.84
CA ALA A 42 -1.18 7.07 8.01
C ALA A 42 0.00 7.92 8.52
N ALA A 43 1.03 7.30 9.08
CA ALA A 43 2.28 7.97 9.47
C ALA A 43 3.16 8.37 8.26
N ASN A 44 2.84 7.96 7.03
CA ASN A 44 3.60 8.28 5.82
C ASN A 44 2.92 9.38 5.00
N SER A 45 3.66 9.93 4.03
CA SER A 45 3.18 10.97 3.11
C SER A 45 1.84 10.57 2.45
N PRO A 46 0.74 11.30 2.70
CA PRO A 46 -0.52 11.06 2.02
C PRO A 46 -0.43 11.26 0.50
N VAL A 47 0.40 12.19 0.01
CA VAL A 47 0.65 12.37 -1.43
C VAL A 47 1.33 11.13 -2.02
N GLY A 48 2.41 10.66 -1.39
CA GLY A 48 3.15 9.47 -1.80
C GLY A 48 2.32 8.21 -1.76
N LEU A 49 1.52 8.00 -0.71
CA LEU A 49 0.62 6.85 -0.59
C LEU A 49 -0.42 6.81 -1.71
N ARG A 50 -1.03 7.96 -2.05
CA ARG A 50 -2.00 8.06 -3.15
C ARG A 50 -1.34 7.70 -4.49
N ALA A 51 -0.15 8.24 -4.75
CA ALA A 51 0.60 7.97 -5.98
C ALA A 51 1.02 6.50 -6.09
N ALA A 52 1.58 5.93 -5.03
CA ALA A 52 1.97 4.51 -4.99
C ALA A 52 0.78 3.58 -5.24
N LYS A 53 -0.36 3.83 -4.56
CA LYS A 53 -1.59 3.03 -4.77
C LYS A 53 -2.11 3.14 -6.20
N LYS A 54 -2.02 4.32 -6.82
CA LYS A 54 -2.41 4.53 -8.22
C LYS A 54 -1.49 3.75 -9.16
N ALA A 55 -0.17 3.82 -8.96
CA ALA A 55 0.80 3.07 -9.75
C ALA A 55 0.57 1.56 -9.68
N MET A 56 0.37 1.01 -8.47
CA MET A 56 0.09 -0.42 -8.28
C MET A 56 -1.18 -0.87 -9.02
N ARG A 57 -2.25 -0.07 -8.97
CA ARG A 57 -3.53 -0.41 -9.62
C ARG A 57 -3.48 -0.30 -11.14
N LEU A 58 -2.82 0.73 -11.66
CA LEU A 58 -2.73 0.94 -13.11
C LEU A 58 -1.68 0.05 -13.76
N GLY A 59 -0.61 -0.29 -13.05
CA GLY A 59 0.44 -1.19 -13.53
C GLY A 59 0.06 -2.67 -13.46
N GLN A 60 -0.98 -3.03 -12.71
CA GLN A 60 -1.40 -4.42 -12.56
C GLN A 60 -1.82 -5.03 -13.90
N GLY A 61 -1.15 -6.09 -14.31
CA GLY A 61 -1.44 -6.81 -15.56
C GLY A 61 -0.78 -6.21 -16.80
N LEU A 62 -0.03 -5.13 -16.67
CA LEU A 62 0.83 -4.62 -17.74
C LEU A 62 2.11 -5.45 -17.86
N ASP A 63 2.74 -5.39 -19.03
CA ASP A 63 4.12 -5.82 -19.16
C ASP A 63 5.07 -4.89 -18.38
N LEU A 64 6.30 -5.35 -18.15
CA LEU A 64 7.27 -4.64 -17.32
C LEU A 64 7.55 -3.22 -17.84
N ARG A 65 7.66 -3.03 -19.16
CA ARG A 65 8.00 -1.72 -19.74
C ARG A 65 6.86 -0.73 -19.51
N ALA A 66 5.63 -1.13 -19.82
CA ALA A 66 4.46 -0.30 -19.59
C ALA A 66 4.25 -0.03 -18.09
N GLY A 67 4.53 -1.01 -17.22
CA GLY A 67 4.49 -0.85 -15.77
C GLY A 67 5.49 0.19 -15.25
N LEU A 68 6.72 0.21 -15.77
CA LEU A 68 7.74 1.21 -15.43
C LEU A 68 7.34 2.62 -15.89
N GLU A 69 6.69 2.76 -17.05
CA GLU A 69 6.17 4.06 -17.51
C GLU A 69 5.07 4.60 -16.57
N VAL A 70 4.20 3.73 -16.05
CA VAL A 70 3.18 4.08 -15.05
C VAL A 70 3.82 4.52 -13.72
N GLU A 71 4.84 3.78 -13.27
CA GLU A 71 5.56 4.08 -12.03
C GLU A 71 6.30 5.43 -12.10
N ASP A 72 7.03 5.66 -13.18
CA ASP A 72 7.77 6.90 -13.45
C ASP A 72 6.82 8.11 -13.54
N ALA A 73 5.65 7.97 -14.18
CA ALA A 73 4.63 9.01 -14.20
C ALA A 73 4.07 9.32 -12.79
N ALA A 74 3.82 8.29 -11.97
CA ALA A 74 3.36 8.48 -10.60
C ALA A 74 4.44 9.13 -9.72
N TRP A 75 5.71 8.75 -9.90
CA TRP A 75 6.84 9.36 -9.19
C TRP A 75 7.00 10.84 -9.54
N ARG A 76 6.94 11.20 -10.83
CA ARG A 76 7.01 12.60 -11.26
C ARG A 76 5.90 13.46 -10.68
N SER A 77 4.71 12.90 -10.47
CA SER A 77 3.59 13.63 -9.87
C SER A 77 3.83 14.05 -8.41
N VAL A 78 4.75 13.39 -7.71
CA VAL A 78 5.07 13.67 -6.30
C VAL A 78 6.45 14.27 -6.10
N ALA A 79 7.29 14.33 -7.14
CA ALA A 79 8.67 14.76 -7.05
C ALA A 79 8.85 16.20 -6.51
N PHE A 80 7.86 17.07 -6.72
CA PHE A 80 7.86 18.47 -6.29
C PHE A 80 6.78 18.79 -5.23
N SER A 81 6.20 17.77 -4.58
CA SER A 81 5.19 18.01 -3.53
C SER A 81 5.81 18.56 -2.25
N GLY A 82 5.02 19.27 -1.46
CA GLY A 82 5.40 19.72 -0.11
C GLY A 82 5.73 18.53 0.78
N ASP A 83 4.97 17.43 0.66
CA ASP A 83 5.28 16.17 1.33
C ASP A 83 6.70 15.66 1.01
N ARG A 84 7.16 15.76 -0.24
CA ARG A 84 8.51 15.31 -0.60
C ARG A 84 9.58 16.18 0.07
N ALA A 85 9.39 17.49 0.07
CA ALA A 85 10.31 18.43 0.70
C ALA A 85 10.40 18.17 2.22
N GLU A 86 9.25 18.02 2.88
CA GLU A 86 9.18 17.72 4.31
C GLU A 86 9.80 16.35 4.64
N GLY A 87 9.55 15.33 3.82
CA GLY A 87 10.14 14.01 4.03
C GLY A 87 11.67 14.02 3.97
N VAL A 88 12.26 14.84 3.09
CA VAL A 88 13.72 15.05 3.06
C VAL A 88 14.21 15.79 4.30
N ALA A 89 13.53 16.88 4.67
CA ALA A 89 13.91 17.70 5.82
C ALA A 89 13.85 16.89 7.13
N ALA A 90 12.71 16.24 7.40
CA ALA A 90 12.50 15.43 8.59
C ALA A 90 13.51 14.28 8.72
N PHE A 91 13.86 13.62 7.60
CA PHE A 91 14.89 12.59 7.58
C PHE A 91 16.27 13.13 7.95
N ASN A 92 16.69 14.25 7.33
CA ASN A 92 17.98 14.87 7.60
C ASN A 92 18.09 15.37 9.06
N GLU A 93 17.00 15.90 9.59
CA GLU A 93 16.90 16.41 10.96
C GLU A 93 16.61 15.32 12.01
N LYS A 94 16.40 14.07 11.58
CA LYS A 94 16.05 12.91 12.44
C LYS A 94 14.81 13.16 13.32
N ARG A 95 13.83 13.88 12.78
CA ARG A 95 12.55 14.14 13.44
C ARG A 95 11.41 13.42 12.72
N LYS A 96 10.24 13.38 13.37
CA LYS A 96 9.02 12.90 12.70
C LYS A 96 8.57 13.96 11.67
N PRO A 97 8.13 13.53 10.48
CA PRO A 97 7.60 14.44 9.48
C PRO A 97 6.19 14.92 9.84
N GLU A 98 5.90 16.19 9.55
CA GLU A 98 4.57 16.79 9.59
C GLU A 98 4.07 17.01 8.16
N TRP A 99 3.37 16.01 7.61
CA TRP A 99 3.00 16.01 6.20
C TRP A 99 1.97 17.11 5.86
N PRO A 100 2.29 18.06 4.98
CA PRO A 100 1.37 19.13 4.59
C PRO A 100 0.19 18.61 3.72
N GLY A 101 0.36 17.48 3.04
CA GLY A 101 -0.71 16.84 2.25
C GLY A 101 -0.85 17.32 0.81
N GLU A 102 0.05 18.21 0.38
CA GLU A 102 0.13 18.85 -0.94
C GLU A 102 1.48 18.61 -1.64
#